data_AF-U2YF98-F1
#
_entry.id   AF-U2YF98-F1
#
_cell.length_a   1.000
_cell.length_b   1.000
_cell.length_c   1.000
_cell.angle_alpha   90.00
_cell.angle_beta   90.00
_cell.angle_gamma   90.00
#
_symmetry.space_group_name_H-M   'P 1'
#
loop_
_entity.id
_entity.type
_entity.pdbx_description
1 polymer ?
#
loop_
_entity_poly.entity_id
_entity_poly.type
_entity_poly.pdbx_seq_one_letter_code
_entity_poly.pdbx_strand_id
1 'polypeptide(L)'
;MPADTAERRLPGFFHRFAHPALAVVSALGCLLWLAGFAVAGTGVVLRASDPTTAYAMFYYGALTALGGLVVIVVVVAYLLVLWLLRDVVGVLDWEKPEPGARR
;
A
#
# COMPACT_ATOMS: atom_id res chain seq x y z
N MET A 1 25.71 16.89 -26.40
CA MET A 1 24.95 15.65 -26.69
C MET A 1 24.05 15.37 -25.50
N PRO A 2 22.72 15.39 -25.66
CA PRO A 2 21.80 14.92 -24.63
C PRO A 2 21.57 13.41 -24.83
N ALA A 3 22.00 12.63 -23.85
CA ALA A 3 21.74 11.20 -23.70
C ALA A 3 21.94 10.88 -22.22
N ASP A 4 21.14 10.09 -21.51
CA ASP A 4 19.83 9.52 -21.79
C ASP A 4 19.37 8.89 -20.46
N THR A 5 18.13 9.19 -20.06
CA THR A 5 17.14 8.20 -19.58
C THR A 5 17.40 7.32 -18.33
N ALA A 6 18.32 7.65 -17.42
CA ALA A 6 18.45 6.87 -16.18
C ALA A 6 17.43 7.28 -15.09
N GLU A 7 16.91 8.50 -15.12
CA GLU A 7 15.72 8.85 -14.35
C GLU A 7 14.49 8.42 -15.14
N ARG A 8 14.18 7.12 -15.08
CA ARG A 8 12.79 6.68 -15.23
C ARG A 8 12.00 7.41 -14.16
N ARG A 9 11.50 8.58 -14.52
CA ARG A 9 10.56 9.38 -13.75
C ARG A 9 9.51 8.40 -13.27
N LEU A 10 9.50 8.10 -11.97
CA LEU A 10 8.26 7.67 -11.35
C LEU A 10 7.24 8.70 -11.80
N PRO A 11 6.19 8.30 -12.55
CA PRO A 11 5.30 9.26 -13.18
C PRO A 11 4.80 10.18 -12.08
N GLY A 12 4.89 11.51 -12.29
CA GLY A 12 4.52 12.53 -11.31
C GLY A 12 3.10 12.38 -10.74
N PHE A 13 2.30 11.47 -11.34
CA PHE A 13 1.12 10.83 -10.76
C PHE A 13 1.29 10.45 -9.28
N PHE A 14 2.31 9.65 -8.92
CA PHE A 14 2.46 9.19 -7.53
C PHE A 14 2.75 10.35 -6.58
N HIS A 15 3.39 11.44 -7.02
CA HIS A 15 3.59 12.61 -6.17
C HIS A 15 2.31 13.40 -5.89
N ARG A 16 1.28 13.30 -6.74
CA ARG A 16 -0.03 13.93 -6.50
C ARG A 16 -0.97 13.08 -5.65
N PHE A 17 -0.88 11.75 -5.81
CA PHE A 17 -1.71 10.79 -5.08
C PHE A 17 -1.05 10.21 -3.82
N ALA A 18 0.24 10.48 -3.60
CA ALA A 18 0.92 10.28 -2.31
C ALA A 18 0.45 11.33 -1.30
N HIS A 19 -0.85 11.34 -1.01
CA HIS A 19 -1.38 12.08 0.11
C HIS A 19 -0.77 11.47 1.38
N PRO A 20 -0.25 12.27 2.33
CA PRO A 20 0.36 11.74 3.55
C PRO A 20 -0.55 10.77 4.32
N ALA A 21 -1.88 10.93 4.19
CA ALA A 21 -2.86 9.99 4.72
C ALA A 21 -2.75 8.57 4.12
N LEU A 22 -2.53 8.42 2.82
CA LEU A 22 -2.34 7.11 2.18
C LEU A 22 -1.04 6.46 2.62
N ALA A 23 0.03 7.25 2.78
CA ALA A 23 1.28 6.76 3.33
C ALA A 23 1.08 6.22 4.76
N VAL A 24 0.35 6.94 5.61
CA VAL A 24 0.01 6.47 6.97
C VAL A 24 -0.82 5.20 6.94
N VAL A 25 -1.88 5.12 6.13
CA VAL A 25 -2.73 3.91 6.04
C VAL A 25 -1.91 2.71 5.55
N SER A 26 -1.06 2.90 4.55
CA SER A 26 -0.18 1.83 4.05
C SER A 26 0.84 1.39 5.10
N ALA A 27 1.43 2.34 5.85
CA ALA A 27 2.35 2.04 6.93
C ALA A 27 1.65 1.28 8.07
N LEU A 28 0.43 1.66 8.43
CA LEU A 28 -0.39 0.93 9.41
C LEU A 28 -0.70 -0.49 8.93
N GLY A 29 -1.05 -0.67 7.65
CA GLY A 29 -1.24 -1.99 7.05
C GLY A 29 0.02 -2.86 7.15
N CYS A 30 1.18 -2.31 6.81
CA CYS A 30 2.47 -2.99 6.95
C CYS A 30 2.81 -3.33 8.42
N LEU A 31 2.54 -2.41 9.34
CA LEU A 31 2.76 -2.62 10.78
C LEU A 31 1.86 -3.73 11.32
N LEU A 32 0.57 -3.75 10.97
CA LEU A 32 -0.35 -4.82 11.34
C LEU A 32 0.10 -6.16 10.75
N TRP A 33 0.54 -6.16 9.49
CA TRP A 33 1.06 -7.35 8.84
C TRP A 33 2.28 -7.91 9.58
N LEU A 34 3.28 -7.08 9.86
CA LEU A 34 4.48 -7.45 10.63
C LEU A 34 4.17 -7.87 12.07
N ALA A 35 3.27 -7.15 12.75
CA ALA A 35 2.86 -7.46 14.12
C ALA A 35 2.19 -8.85 14.18
N GLY A 36 1.36 -9.20 13.19
CA GLY A 36 0.78 -10.53 13.09
C GLY A 36 1.83 -11.64 13.00
N PHE A 37 2.90 -11.44 12.21
CA PHE A 37 4.04 -12.37 12.16
C PHE A 37 4.82 -12.43 13.47
N ALA A 38 5.02 -11.31 14.15
CA ALA A 38 5.68 -11.29 15.46
C ALA A 38 4.89 -12.10 16.50
N VAL A 39 3.56 -11.95 16.52
CA VAL A 39 2.67 -12.73 17.39
C VAL A 39 2.68 -14.21 17.01
N ALA A 40 2.67 -14.55 15.72
CA ALA A 40 2.85 -15.94 15.30
C ALA A 40 4.21 -16.50 15.74
N GLY A 41 5.27 -15.69 15.71
CA GLY A 41 6.61 -16.03 16.18
C GLY A 41 6.65 -16.40 17.67
N THR A 42 5.91 -15.69 18.53
CA THR A 42 5.81 -16.06 19.95
C THR A 42 5.10 -17.40 20.14
N GLY A 43 4.10 -17.71 19.29
CA GLY A 43 3.47 -19.02 19.22
C GLY A 43 4.45 -20.16 18.89
N VAL A 44 5.44 -19.92 18.02
CA VAL A 44 6.49 -20.92 17.72
C VAL A 44 7.32 -21.24 18.97
N VAL A 45 7.69 -20.24 19.75
CA VAL A 45 8.47 -20.40 20.97
C VAL A 45 7.70 -21.20 22.03
N LEU A 46 6.39 -20.95 22.14
CA LEU A 46 5.53 -21.59 23.15
C LEU A 46 5.04 -22.98 22.75
N ARG A 47 5.20 -23.38 21.48
CA ARG A 47 4.58 -24.59 20.91
C ARG A 47 4.86 -25.88 21.69
N ALA A 48 6.05 -26.03 22.27
CA ALA A 48 6.44 -27.23 23.00
C ALA A 48 6.01 -27.23 24.47
N SER A 49 5.89 -26.06 25.10
CA SER A 49 5.58 -25.91 26.54
C SER A 49 4.10 -25.67 26.81
N ASP A 50 3.42 -24.90 25.95
CA ASP A 50 1.99 -24.60 26.05
C ASP A 50 1.36 -24.55 24.64
N PRO A 51 0.94 -25.72 24.12
CA PRO A 51 0.40 -25.81 22.77
C PRO A 51 -0.94 -25.06 22.62
N THR A 52 -1.75 -25.00 23.66
CA THR A 52 -3.04 -24.29 23.67
C THR A 52 -2.83 -22.79 23.45
N THR A 53 -1.92 -22.19 24.22
CA THR A 53 -1.57 -20.78 24.06
C THR A 53 -0.89 -20.52 22.72
N ALA A 54 -0.03 -21.45 22.25
CA ALA A 54 0.59 -21.34 20.93
C ALA A 54 -0.45 -21.30 19.79
N TYR A 55 -1.48 -22.15 19.83
CA TYR A 55 -2.58 -22.13 18.84
C TYR A 55 -3.33 -20.80 18.85
N ALA A 56 -3.61 -20.24 20.01
CA ALA A 56 -4.23 -18.92 20.12
C ALA A 56 -3.34 -17.83 19.47
N MET A 57 -2.03 -17.85 19.74
CA MET A 57 -1.09 -16.89 19.14
C MET A 57 -1.02 -17.03 17.62
N PHE A 58 -1.02 -18.25 17.08
CA PHE A 58 -1.09 -18.45 15.62
C PHE A 58 -2.39 -17.91 15.03
N TYR A 59 -3.53 -18.16 15.69
CA TYR A 59 -4.84 -17.68 15.22
C TYR A 59 -4.92 -16.15 15.22
N TYR A 60 -4.58 -15.50 16.34
CA TYR A 60 -4.61 -14.04 16.44
C TYR A 60 -3.53 -13.38 15.58
N GLY A 61 -2.34 -13.97 15.48
CA GLY A 61 -1.28 -13.53 14.58
C GLY A 61 -1.72 -13.57 13.12
N ALA A 62 -2.35 -14.67 12.70
CA ALA A 62 -2.89 -14.82 11.34
C ALA A 62 -4.00 -13.80 11.05
N LEU A 63 -4.95 -13.59 11.97
CA LEU A 63 -6.00 -12.58 11.81
C LEU A 63 -5.42 -11.16 11.68
N THR A 64 -4.45 -10.82 12.52
CA THR A 64 -3.80 -9.51 12.51
C THR A 64 -3.03 -9.31 11.20
N ALA A 65 -2.30 -10.33 10.75
CA ALA A 65 -1.56 -10.29 9.50
C ALA A 65 -2.50 -10.17 8.29
N LEU A 66 -3.61 -10.92 8.27
CA LEU A 66 -4.62 -10.84 7.23
C LEU A 66 -5.27 -9.45 7.18
N GLY A 67 -5.58 -8.87 8.33
CA GLY A 67 -6.09 -7.50 8.43
C GLY A 67 -5.11 -6.49 7.81
N GLY A 68 -3.83 -6.57 8.15
CA GLY A 68 -2.79 -5.73 7.54
C GLY A 68 -2.67 -5.92 6.02
N LEU A 69 -2.74 -7.17 5.55
CA LEU A 69 -2.72 -7.50 4.13
C LEU A 69 -3.92 -6.91 3.38
N VAL A 70 -5.12 -7.01 3.95
CA VAL A 70 -6.33 -6.44 3.35
C VAL A 70 -6.20 -4.93 3.18
N VAL A 71 -5.67 -4.23 4.19
CA VAL A 71 -5.41 -2.78 4.11
C VAL A 71 -4.45 -2.46 2.97
N ILE A 72 -3.35 -3.20 2.85
CA ILE A 72 -2.37 -3.02 1.77
C ILE A 72 -3.03 -3.26 0.40
N VAL A 73 -3.78 -4.35 0.24
CA VAL A 73 -4.47 -4.70 -1.01
C VAL A 73 -5.47 -3.62 -1.41
N VAL A 74 -6.25 -3.09 -0.46
CA VAL A 74 -7.20 -2.00 -0.73
C VAL A 74 -6.49 -0.74 -1.20
N VAL A 75 -5.37 -0.36 -0.56
CA VAL A 75 -4.57 0.81 -0.98
C VAL A 75 -4.00 0.60 -2.38
N VAL A 76 -3.45 -0.58 -2.67
CA VAL A 76 -2.90 -0.91 -4.00
C VAL A 76 -4.00 -0.89 -5.05
N ALA A 77 -5.15 -1.51 -4.78
CA ALA A 77 -6.30 -1.53 -5.68
C ALA A 77 -6.80 -0.11 -5.96
N TYR A 78 -6.88 0.75 -4.95
CA TYR A 78 -7.26 2.15 -5.10
C TYR A 78 -6.30 2.91 -6.04
N LEU A 79 -4.99 2.76 -5.82
CA LEU A 79 -3.98 3.40 -6.67
C LEU A 79 -4.02 2.87 -8.11
N LEU A 80 -4.27 1.57 -8.30
CA LEU A 80 -4.43 0.97 -9.62
C LEU A 80 -5.68 1.48 -10.34
N VAL A 81 -6.80 1.65 -9.62
CA VAL A 81 -8.03 2.23 -10.20
C VAL A 81 -7.79 3.67 -10.64
N LEU A 82 -7.14 4.49 -9.81
CA LEU A 82 -6.80 5.87 -10.19
C LEU A 82 -5.85 5.92 -11.40
N TRP A 83 -4.88 5.00 -11.44
CA TRP A 83 -3.96 4.87 -12.56
C TRP A 83 -4.71 4.52 -13.85
N LEU A 84 -5.62 3.53 -13.79
CA LEU A 84 -6.43 3.11 -14.93
C LEU A 84 -7.34 4.24 -15.43
N LEU A 85 -8.06 4.92 -14.53
CA LEU A 85 -8.96 6.03 -14.86
C LEU A 85 -8.23 7.18 -15.55
N ARG A 86 -6.96 7.41 -15.21
CA ARG A 86 -6.13 8.43 -15.85
C ARG A 86 -5.53 7.96 -17.16
N ASP A 87 -4.68 6.94 -17.12
CA ASP A 87 -3.83 6.57 -18.26
C ASP A 87 -4.59 5.82 -19.35
N VAL A 88 -5.65 5.09 -19.00
CA VAL A 88 -6.42 4.28 -19.96
C VAL A 88 -7.68 5.02 -20.42
N VAL A 89 -8.37 5.72 -19.51
CA VAL A 89 -9.65 6.37 -19.83
C VAL A 89 -9.50 7.87 -20.14
N GLY A 90 -8.37 8.51 -19.78
CA GLY A 90 -8.14 9.94 -20.04
C GLY A 90 -9.08 10.89 -19.28
N VAL A 91 -9.86 10.37 -18.32
CA VAL A 91 -10.94 11.13 -17.64
C VAL A 91 -10.37 12.19 -16.70
N LEU A 92 -9.19 11.96 -16.13
CA LEU A 92 -8.55 12.82 -15.14
C LEU A 92 -7.68 13.95 -15.74
N ASP A 93 -7.43 13.94 -17.05
CA ASP A 93 -6.64 14.99 -17.72
C ASP A 93 -7.52 16.15 -18.25
N TRP A 94 -8.85 16.07 -18.09
CA TRP A 94 -9.81 17.03 -18.68
C TRP A 94 -9.88 18.40 -17.97
N GLU A 95 -9.36 18.55 -16.76
CA GLU A 95 -9.45 19.81 -16.01
C GLU A 95 -8.08 20.47 -15.77
N LYS A 96 -7.60 21.18 -16.78
CA LYS A 96 -7.05 22.54 -16.59
C LYS A 96 -6.89 23.22 -17.96
N PRO A 97 -7.74 24.19 -18.33
CA PRO A 97 -7.38 25.11 -19.39
C PRO A 97 -6.10 25.84 -18.94
N GLU A 98 -5.07 25.81 -19.78
CA GLU A 98 -3.86 26.58 -19.55
C GLU A 98 -4.25 28.06 -19.37
N PRO A 99 -3.82 28.71 -18.28
CA PRO A 99 -4.01 30.15 -18.11
C PRO A 99 -3.10 30.87 -19.10
N GLY A 100 -3.54 30.95 -20.36
CA GLY A 100 -2.77 31.51 -21.47
C GLY A 100 -3.43 31.41 -22.84
N ALA A 101 -4.42 30.52 -23.02
CA ALA A 101 -5.07 30.29 -24.32
C ALA A 101 -6.17 31.32 -24.70
N ARG A 102 -6.03 32.58 -24.26
CA ARG A 102 -6.74 33.72 -24.83
C ARG A 102 -5.74 34.80 -25.20
N ARG A 103 -5.31 34.78 -26.45
CA ARG A 103 -4.89 35.97 -27.18
C ARG A 103 -5.67 36.03 -28.48
#